data_AF-A0A535TC08-F1
#
_entry.id   AF-A0A535TC08-F1
#
_cell.length_a   1.000
_cell.length_b   1.000
_cell.length_c   1.000
_cell.angle_alpha   90.00
_cell.angle_beta   90.00
_cell.angle_gamma   90.00
#
_symmetry.space_group_name_H-M   'P 1'
#
loop_
_entity.id
_entity.type
_entity.pdbx_description
1 polymer ?
#
loop_
_entity_poly.entity_id
_entity_poly.type
_entity_poly.pdbx_seq_one_letter_code
_entity_poly.pdbx_strand_id
1 'polypeptide(L)'
;MLTVHERIVPGPVLRAGSSSSYRSLVTAEGERHSVRTELTGPTGPEIRARGEALLAIGHMTDLHVTDVESPARFEFLHRFVGDSRFRELLTMQRPQEALNSHAIAAMVRAINAIEAAPVSGSPIELLVMTGDAIDNAQANEFATYTALFEGGMVNPASGGIETESVQSPGWPDGIFWKPDGGGFGPDHFRLAYGFPLVPGLLDRAMRPFESQGLRMPWIGCHGNHEELCQGVGIVTPELARAMVAGRKPIGVPEGLDAATALETFVTRPQHFMSGATVAVTADPNRKPLDIGAFVEAHFRPGARPDGHGFTPTNRRDRTSYYLHDTSAVRLIVLDTSCRAGGADGCVERDQLAWLEEKLMEVHAVYTDSAGNTVHTSNANRLVVIASHHPLFTLRNERLVGAAPADELLRLLHRFANVILCLNGHVHL
;
A
#
# COMPACT_ATOMS: atom_id res chain seq x y z
N MET A 1 3.47 -8.78 21.09
CA MET A 1 3.07 -10.17 20.78
C MET A 1 3.25 -10.36 19.27
N LEU A 2 3.92 -11.42 18.84
CA LEU A 2 4.27 -11.67 17.43
C LEU A 2 3.52 -12.90 16.91
N THR A 3 3.28 -12.96 15.59
CA THR A 3 2.63 -14.10 14.92
C THR A 3 3.31 -15.44 15.17
N VAL A 4 4.61 -15.40 15.44
CA VAL A 4 5.43 -16.58 15.77
C VAL A 4 5.09 -17.19 17.14
N HIS A 5 4.41 -16.42 18.00
CA HIS A 5 3.95 -16.86 19.32
C HIS A 5 2.45 -17.14 19.29
N GLU A 6 1.67 -16.22 18.71
CA GLU A 6 0.22 -16.35 18.60
C GLU A 6 -0.27 -15.73 17.30
N ARG A 7 -1.24 -16.39 16.65
CA ARG A 7 -1.91 -15.86 15.45
C ARG A 7 -3.38 -15.64 15.72
N ILE A 8 -4.01 -14.82 14.88
CA ILE A 8 -5.46 -14.57 14.93
C ILE A 8 -6.15 -15.52 13.96
N VAL A 9 -7.20 -16.21 14.41
CA VAL A 9 -8.02 -17.10 13.59
C VAL A 9 -9.52 -16.80 13.77
N PRO A 10 -10.39 -17.23 12.83
CA PRO A 10 -11.83 -17.13 13.00
C PRO A 10 -12.31 -17.88 14.25
N GLY A 11 -13.06 -17.20 15.10
CA GLY A 11 -13.69 -17.77 16.29
C GLY A 11 -15.15 -18.19 16.09
N PRO A 12 -15.91 -18.29 17.20
CA PRO A 12 -17.35 -18.56 17.17
C PRO A 12 -18.13 -17.57 16.28
N VAL A 13 -19.22 -18.06 15.70
CA VAL A 13 -20.20 -17.22 15.01
C VAL A 13 -20.91 -16.34 16.04
N LEU A 14 -20.85 -15.03 15.86
CA LEU A 14 -21.56 -14.06 16.70
C LEU A 14 -22.94 -13.74 16.11
N ARG A 15 -23.05 -13.69 14.78
CA ARG A 15 -24.29 -13.37 14.05
C ARG A 15 -24.30 -14.10 12.71
N ALA A 16 -25.46 -14.61 12.31
CA ALA A 16 -25.65 -15.21 11.00
C ALA A 16 -26.31 -14.19 10.07
N GLY A 17 -25.78 -14.03 8.85
CA GLY A 17 -26.44 -13.37 7.74
C GLY A 17 -26.97 -14.39 6.73
N SER A 18 -27.71 -13.93 5.72
CA SER A 18 -28.29 -14.80 4.68
C SER A 18 -27.26 -15.47 3.77
N SER A 19 -26.06 -14.89 3.66
CA SER A 19 -25.00 -15.35 2.74
C SER A 19 -23.77 -15.87 3.49
N SER A 20 -23.40 -15.25 4.61
CA SER A 20 -22.29 -15.72 5.47
C SER A 20 -22.49 -15.31 6.93
N SER A 21 -21.64 -15.83 7.81
CA SER A 21 -21.68 -15.54 9.26
C SER A 21 -20.59 -14.57 9.68
N TYR A 22 -20.94 -13.62 10.55
CA TYR A 22 -19.98 -12.75 11.23
C TYR A 22 -19.41 -13.49 12.44
N ARG A 23 -18.09 -13.60 12.50
CA ARG A 23 -17.35 -14.35 13.53
C ARG A 23 -16.54 -13.40 14.41
N SER A 24 -16.33 -13.80 15.67
CA SER A 24 -15.29 -13.16 16.48
C SER A 24 -13.91 -13.53 15.95
N LEU A 25 -12.89 -12.80 16.40
CA LEU A 25 -11.49 -13.17 16.25
C LEU A 25 -11.00 -13.77 17.58
N VAL A 26 -10.23 -14.86 17.51
CA VAL A 26 -9.62 -15.50 18.69
C VAL A 26 -8.15 -15.77 18.41
N THR A 27 -7.35 -15.89 19.47
CA THR A 27 -5.95 -16.28 19.36
C THR A 27 -5.81 -17.79 19.21
N ALA A 28 -4.79 -18.20 18.47
CA ALA A 28 -4.39 -19.60 18.28
C ALA A 28 -2.86 -19.71 18.33
N GLU A 29 -2.36 -20.96 18.36
CA GLU A 29 -0.91 -21.22 18.33
C GLU A 29 -0.25 -20.50 17.15
N GLY A 30 0.86 -19.83 17.44
CA GLY A 30 1.62 -19.07 16.46
C GLY A 30 2.26 -19.92 15.35
N GLU A 31 2.77 -19.21 14.36
CA GLU A 31 3.37 -19.81 13.16
C GLU A 31 4.87 -20.01 13.36
N ARG A 32 5.28 -21.27 13.51
CA ARG A 32 6.68 -21.60 13.77
C ARG A 32 7.55 -21.33 12.54
N HIS A 33 8.71 -20.72 12.76
CA HIS A 33 9.70 -20.51 11.70
C HIS A 33 10.16 -21.83 11.06
N SER A 34 9.98 -21.95 9.75
CA SER A 34 10.54 -23.00 8.92
C SER A 34 11.88 -22.54 8.30
N VAL A 35 12.81 -23.47 8.10
CA VAL A 35 14.01 -23.21 7.27
C VAL A 35 13.69 -23.69 5.88
N ARG A 36 13.93 -22.82 4.89
CA ARG A 36 13.77 -23.08 3.47
C ARG A 36 15.01 -23.81 2.93
N THR A 37 15.04 -25.14 3.04
CA THR A 37 16.17 -25.97 2.57
C THR A 37 16.12 -26.28 1.08
N GLU A 38 15.00 -26.02 0.41
CA GLU A 38 14.84 -26.32 -1.02
C GLU A 38 15.71 -25.45 -1.93
N LEU A 39 16.25 -24.33 -1.43
CA LEU A 39 17.18 -23.46 -2.16
C LEU A 39 18.65 -23.90 -2.06
N THR A 40 19.01 -24.68 -1.03
CA THR A 40 20.41 -25.02 -0.71
C THR A 40 20.67 -26.53 -0.56
N GLY A 41 19.62 -27.36 -0.57
CA GLY A 41 19.67 -28.77 -0.20
C GLY A 41 19.53 -28.98 1.32
N PRO A 42 19.54 -30.25 1.79
CA PRO A 42 19.43 -30.55 3.22
C PRO A 42 20.57 -29.87 3.99
N THR A 43 20.21 -28.94 4.86
CA THR A 43 21.17 -28.29 5.76
C THR A 43 21.24 -29.06 7.06
N GLY A 44 22.45 -29.25 7.60
CA GLY A 44 22.62 -29.88 8.91
C GLY A 44 21.95 -29.05 10.03
N PRO A 45 21.59 -29.66 11.18
CA PRO A 45 20.96 -28.97 12.31
C PRO A 45 21.73 -27.75 12.82
N GLU A 46 23.00 -27.64 12.45
CA GLU A 46 23.97 -26.65 12.92
C GLU A 46 23.84 -25.27 12.28
N ILE A 47 23.16 -25.13 11.13
CA ILE A 47 23.05 -23.82 10.44
C ILE A 47 22.28 -22.80 11.30
N ARG A 48 21.20 -23.22 11.98
CA ARG A 48 20.46 -22.32 12.89
C ARG A 48 21.29 -21.87 14.09
N ALA A 49 22.30 -22.64 14.51
CA ALA A 49 23.08 -22.36 15.71
C ALA A 49 24.27 -21.41 15.48
N ARG A 50 24.59 -21.07 14.21
CA ARG A 50 25.86 -20.38 13.84
C ARG A 50 25.70 -19.12 12.98
N GLY A 51 24.48 -18.72 12.62
CA GLY A 51 24.28 -17.56 11.74
C GLY A 51 24.46 -16.22 12.47
N GLU A 52 25.30 -15.35 11.93
CA GLU A 52 25.34 -13.94 12.31
C GLU A 52 24.23 -13.17 11.57
N ALA A 53 23.50 -12.31 12.29
CA ALA A 53 22.47 -11.48 11.70
C ALA A 53 23.09 -10.29 10.99
N LEU A 54 22.89 -10.20 9.67
CA LEU A 54 23.47 -9.14 8.84
C LEU A 54 22.57 -7.91 8.73
N LEU A 55 21.26 -8.09 8.86
CA LEU A 55 20.27 -7.04 8.84
C LEU A 55 18.95 -7.57 9.42
N ALA A 56 18.32 -6.80 10.31
CA ALA A 56 16.92 -7.03 10.71
C ALA A 56 16.05 -5.83 10.30
N ILE A 57 15.10 -6.06 9.41
CA ILE A 57 14.15 -5.04 8.95
C ILE A 57 12.73 -5.31 9.44
N GLY A 58 11.99 -4.23 9.69
CA GLY A 58 10.54 -4.23 9.68
C GLY A 58 10.05 -4.07 8.24
N HIS A 59 8.92 -4.69 7.90
CA HIS A 59 8.28 -4.51 6.59
C HIS A 59 6.81 -4.14 6.82
N MET A 60 6.39 -3.05 6.19
CA MET A 60 4.99 -2.65 6.08
C MET A 60 4.67 -2.38 4.62
N THR A 61 3.42 -2.53 4.25
CA THR A 61 2.94 -2.33 2.89
C THR A 61 1.43 -2.20 2.89
N ASP A 62 0.85 -1.64 1.82
CA ASP A 62 -0.59 -1.71 1.54
C ASP A 62 -1.44 -1.22 2.73
N LEU A 63 -1.01 -0.11 3.34
CA LEU A 63 -1.71 0.50 4.47
C LEU A 63 -3.03 1.13 4.00
N HIS A 64 -3.01 1.70 2.78
CA HIS A 64 -4.09 2.47 2.18
C HIS A 64 -4.70 3.44 3.18
N VAL A 65 -3.92 4.42 3.64
CA VAL A 65 -4.47 5.53 4.41
C VAL A 65 -5.52 6.22 3.55
N THR A 66 -6.77 6.08 3.96
CA THR A 66 -7.93 6.47 3.16
C THR A 66 -8.66 7.65 3.77
N ASP A 67 -8.94 8.66 2.96
CA ASP A 67 -9.97 9.67 3.24
C ASP A 67 -11.36 9.13 2.87
N VAL A 68 -12.08 8.58 3.85
CA VAL A 68 -13.41 7.98 3.64
C VAL A 68 -14.49 9.00 3.23
N GLU A 69 -14.20 10.29 3.38
CA GLU A 69 -15.08 11.40 3.02
C GLU A 69 -14.75 12.00 1.65
N SER A 70 -13.66 11.53 1.02
CA SER A 70 -13.22 12.02 -0.28
C SER A 70 -14.31 11.85 -1.35
N PRO A 71 -14.51 12.84 -2.25
CA PRO A 71 -15.41 12.72 -3.39
C PRO A 71 -15.00 11.65 -4.40
N ALA A 72 -13.70 11.37 -4.56
CA ALA A 72 -13.18 10.48 -5.60
C ALA A 72 -12.97 9.05 -5.09
N ARG A 73 -13.97 8.53 -4.37
CA ARG A 73 -13.95 7.18 -3.78
C ARG A 73 -14.76 6.16 -4.59
N PHE A 74 -15.74 6.61 -5.35
CA PHE A 74 -16.51 5.77 -6.30
C PHE A 74 -17.11 4.50 -5.69
N GLU A 75 -17.48 4.53 -4.41
CA GLU A 75 -17.89 3.36 -3.64
C GLU A 75 -19.14 2.67 -4.22
N PHE A 76 -19.95 3.41 -4.97
CA PHE A 76 -21.15 2.89 -5.64
C PHE A 76 -20.86 1.74 -6.62
N LEU A 77 -19.60 1.54 -7.03
CA LEU A 77 -19.19 0.40 -7.87
C LEU A 77 -19.32 -0.95 -7.14
N HIS A 78 -19.40 -0.94 -5.81
CA HIS A 78 -19.62 -2.14 -5.00
C HIS A 78 -20.94 -2.87 -5.33
N ARG A 79 -21.90 -2.20 -6.00
CA ARG A 79 -23.13 -2.83 -6.54
C ARG A 79 -22.83 -3.94 -7.53
N PHE A 80 -21.67 -3.92 -8.16
CA PHE A 80 -21.27 -4.87 -9.20
C PHE A 80 -20.46 -6.06 -8.68
N VAL A 81 -20.52 -6.37 -7.38
CA VAL A 81 -19.78 -7.49 -6.78
C VAL A 81 -20.02 -8.85 -7.45
N GLY A 82 -21.16 -9.03 -8.13
CA GLY A 82 -21.50 -10.22 -8.91
C GLY A 82 -21.03 -10.21 -10.38
N ASP A 83 -20.40 -9.14 -10.84
CA ASP A 83 -19.98 -8.95 -12.23
C ASP A 83 -18.45 -8.94 -12.34
N SER A 84 -17.89 -9.98 -12.95
CA SER A 84 -16.44 -10.16 -13.08
C SER A 84 -15.75 -9.03 -13.85
N ARG A 85 -16.49 -8.26 -14.67
CA ARG A 85 -15.96 -7.12 -15.44
C ARG A 85 -15.55 -5.95 -14.54
N PHE A 86 -16.15 -5.85 -13.36
CA PHE A 86 -15.85 -4.80 -12.38
C PHE A 86 -14.83 -5.24 -11.33
N ARG A 87 -14.30 -6.46 -11.38
CA ARG A 87 -13.45 -7.07 -10.33
C ARG A 87 -12.33 -6.15 -9.82
N GLU A 88 -11.66 -5.44 -10.73
CA GLU A 88 -10.56 -4.51 -10.39
C GLU A 88 -11.03 -3.17 -9.82
N LEU A 89 -12.34 -2.88 -9.91
CA LEU A 89 -12.99 -1.69 -9.35
C LEU A 89 -13.83 -1.99 -8.09
N LEU A 90 -13.77 -3.21 -7.54
CA LEU A 90 -14.54 -3.57 -6.34
C LEU A 90 -13.82 -3.25 -5.03
N THR A 91 -12.53 -2.93 -5.07
CA THR A 91 -11.69 -2.63 -3.89
C THR A 91 -11.85 -1.20 -3.36
N MET A 92 -12.72 -0.40 -4.00
CA MET A 92 -12.93 1.03 -3.73
C MET A 92 -13.57 1.31 -2.36
N GLN A 93 -14.18 0.31 -1.72
CA GLN A 93 -14.83 0.44 -0.41
C GLN A 93 -14.59 -0.82 0.42
N ARG A 94 -14.15 -0.66 1.67
CA ARG A 94 -13.91 -1.74 2.63
C ARG A 94 -14.78 -1.49 3.87
N PRO A 95 -15.45 -2.49 4.45
CA PRO A 95 -16.42 -2.23 5.51
C PRO A 95 -15.83 -1.51 6.73
N GLN A 96 -14.60 -1.83 7.13
CA GLN A 96 -13.96 -1.24 8.31
C GLN A 96 -13.05 -0.03 8.00
N GLU A 97 -13.12 0.56 6.80
CA GLU A 97 -12.17 1.61 6.36
C GLU A 97 -12.13 2.86 7.25
N ALA A 98 -13.23 3.26 7.89
CA ALA A 98 -13.19 4.37 8.86
C ALA A 98 -12.23 4.10 10.04
N LEU A 99 -11.96 2.83 10.37
CA LEU A 99 -11.02 2.45 11.44
C LEU A 99 -9.57 2.35 10.96
N ASN A 100 -9.28 2.61 9.68
CA ASN A 100 -7.98 2.39 9.07
C ASN A 100 -6.83 3.11 9.82
N SER A 101 -6.96 4.41 10.12
CA SER A 101 -5.92 5.15 10.85
C SER A 101 -5.65 4.57 12.25
N HIS A 102 -6.69 4.08 12.94
CA HIS A 102 -6.54 3.43 14.25
C HIS A 102 -5.85 2.07 14.16
N ALA A 103 -6.14 1.31 13.09
CA ALA A 103 -5.47 0.05 12.80
C ALA A 103 -3.98 0.27 12.51
N ILE A 104 -3.64 1.27 11.68
CA ILE A 104 -2.25 1.62 11.38
C ILE A 104 -1.52 2.11 12.64
N ALA A 105 -2.17 2.92 13.48
CA ALA A 105 -1.59 3.32 14.77
C ALA A 105 -1.32 2.11 15.68
N ALA A 106 -2.18 1.09 15.63
CA ALA A 106 -1.93 -0.18 16.34
C ALA A 106 -0.75 -0.96 15.73
N MET A 107 -0.58 -0.95 14.40
CA MET A 107 0.58 -1.54 13.71
C MET A 107 1.89 -0.84 14.12
N VAL A 108 1.90 0.49 14.18
CA VAL A 108 3.05 1.29 14.66
C VAL A 108 3.39 0.93 16.10
N ARG A 109 2.39 0.84 17.00
CA ARG A 109 2.63 0.39 18.38
C ARG A 109 3.16 -1.04 18.44
N ALA A 110 2.64 -1.93 17.60
CA ALA A 110 3.04 -3.33 17.56
C ALA A 110 4.51 -3.46 17.12
N ILE A 111 4.94 -2.74 16.08
CA ILE A 111 6.33 -2.81 15.62
C ILE A 111 7.30 -2.13 16.59
N ASN A 112 6.89 -1.02 17.23
CA ASN A 112 7.68 -0.35 18.27
C ASN A 112 7.91 -1.20 19.52
N ALA A 113 7.04 -2.18 19.76
CA ALA A 113 7.14 -3.12 20.88
C ALA A 113 8.06 -4.32 20.57
N ILE A 114 8.59 -4.42 19.35
CA ILE A 114 9.57 -5.44 18.98
C ILE A 114 10.95 -4.94 19.42
N GLU A 115 11.38 -5.36 20.61
CA GLU A 115 12.71 -5.01 21.14
C GLU A 115 13.83 -5.75 20.40
N ALA A 116 13.56 -6.98 19.95
CA ALA A 116 14.49 -7.84 19.25
C ALA A 116 13.74 -8.72 18.23
N ALA A 117 14.34 -8.90 17.06
CA ALA A 117 13.82 -9.78 16.01
C ALA A 117 13.76 -11.23 16.52
N PRO A 118 12.66 -11.97 16.28
CA PRO A 118 12.38 -13.23 16.96
C PRO A 118 13.34 -14.38 16.62
N VAL A 119 14.08 -14.28 15.51
CA VAL A 119 15.05 -15.31 15.09
C VAL A 119 16.48 -14.93 15.47
N SER A 120 16.90 -13.70 15.17
CA SER A 120 18.29 -13.27 15.37
C SER A 120 18.57 -12.67 16.74
N GLY A 121 17.55 -12.19 17.45
CA GLY A 121 17.74 -11.38 18.65
C GLY A 121 18.26 -9.96 18.37
N SER A 122 18.49 -9.59 17.11
CA SER A 122 18.98 -8.26 16.71
C SER A 122 17.87 -7.20 16.79
N PRO A 123 18.19 -5.93 17.09
CA PRO A 123 17.21 -4.85 16.99
C PRO A 123 16.76 -4.67 15.53
N ILE A 124 15.53 -4.18 15.33
CA ILE A 124 15.09 -3.74 14.00
C ILE A 124 15.87 -2.47 13.65
N GLU A 125 16.69 -2.53 12.61
CA GLU A 125 17.55 -1.42 12.17
C GLU A 125 16.78 -0.39 11.34
N LEU A 126 15.82 -0.86 10.54
CA LEU A 126 15.08 -0.06 9.57
C LEU A 126 13.70 -0.67 9.30
N LEU A 127 12.70 0.18 9.05
CA LEU A 127 11.43 -0.24 8.45
C LEU A 127 11.43 0.06 6.94
N VAL A 128 11.01 -0.91 6.12
CA VAL A 128 10.79 -0.72 4.68
C VAL A 128 9.28 -0.68 4.43
N MET A 129 8.78 0.43 3.90
CA MET A 129 7.38 0.62 3.51
C MET A 129 7.27 0.40 1.99
N THR A 130 6.78 -0.75 1.52
CA THR A 130 6.81 -1.10 0.08
C THR A 130 5.65 -0.52 -0.74
N GLY A 131 5.24 0.72 -0.46
CA GLY A 131 4.23 1.44 -1.25
C GLY A 131 2.80 1.17 -0.81
N ASP A 132 1.86 1.91 -1.40
CA ASP A 132 0.45 1.97 -1.02
C ASP A 132 0.27 2.36 0.46
N ALA A 133 1.00 3.40 0.85
CA ALA A 133 0.83 4.09 2.12
C ALA A 133 -0.46 4.89 2.17
N ILE A 134 -0.83 5.53 1.05
CA ILE A 134 -2.10 6.26 0.88
C ILE A 134 -2.99 5.53 -0.14
N ASP A 135 -4.23 5.97 -0.33
CA ASP A 135 -5.21 5.23 -1.14
C ASP A 135 -5.59 5.92 -2.45
N ASN A 136 -5.52 7.25 -2.51
CA ASN A 136 -6.15 8.02 -3.58
C ASN A 136 -5.28 9.15 -4.13
N ALA A 137 -3.96 9.03 -3.94
CA ALA A 137 -2.95 10.03 -4.29
C ALA A 137 -3.15 11.40 -3.61
N GLN A 138 -3.88 11.49 -2.49
CA GLN A 138 -4.27 12.78 -1.91
C GLN A 138 -3.31 13.29 -0.83
N ALA A 139 -3.10 14.61 -0.78
CA ALA A 139 -2.18 15.21 0.18
C ALA A 139 -2.65 15.11 1.65
N ASN A 140 -3.97 15.09 1.90
CA ASN A 140 -4.53 14.88 3.24
C ASN A 140 -4.28 13.44 3.74
N GLU A 141 -4.43 12.44 2.88
CA GLU A 141 -4.04 11.06 3.19
C GLU A 141 -2.56 10.96 3.52
N PHE A 142 -1.70 11.64 2.76
CA PHE A 142 -0.26 11.67 3.02
C PHE A 142 0.09 12.36 4.36
N ALA A 143 -0.64 13.42 4.71
CA ALA A 143 -0.49 14.08 6.00
C ALA A 143 -0.85 13.13 7.16
N THR A 144 -1.95 12.39 7.03
CA THR A 144 -2.38 11.35 8.00
C THR A 144 -1.35 10.22 8.09
N TYR A 145 -0.90 9.69 6.95
CA TYR A 145 0.17 8.70 6.87
C TYR A 145 1.41 9.15 7.64
N THR A 146 1.86 10.39 7.39
CA THR A 146 3.08 10.83 8.04
C THR A 146 2.89 11.15 9.52
N ALA A 147 1.73 11.66 9.95
CA ALA A 147 1.43 11.81 11.38
C ALA A 147 1.43 10.45 12.11
N LEU A 148 0.97 9.38 11.43
CA LEU A 148 1.04 8.03 11.97
C LEU A 148 2.50 7.54 12.12
N PHE A 149 3.34 7.77 11.11
CA PHE A 149 4.71 7.25 11.04
C PHE A 149 5.76 8.10 11.76
N GLU A 150 5.64 9.42 11.75
CA GLU A 150 6.58 10.33 12.45
C GLU A 150 6.11 10.66 13.87
N GLY A 151 4.84 10.36 14.17
CA GLY A 151 4.20 10.74 15.41
C GLY A 151 3.59 12.14 15.36
N GLY A 152 2.73 12.43 16.34
CA GLY A 152 1.98 13.68 16.41
C GLY A 152 0.47 13.47 16.23
N MET A 153 -0.24 14.56 15.99
CA MET A 153 -1.70 14.54 15.90
C MET A 153 -2.16 13.98 14.56
N VAL A 154 -2.88 12.86 14.62
CA VAL A 154 -3.56 12.24 13.47
C VAL A 154 -4.98 12.80 13.42
N ASN A 155 -5.40 13.28 12.25
CA ASN A 155 -6.77 13.71 12.00
C ASN A 155 -7.40 12.86 10.89
N PRO A 156 -8.20 11.85 11.24
CA PRO A 156 -8.86 11.00 10.23
C PRO A 156 -9.98 11.71 9.46
N ALA A 157 -10.50 12.82 9.97
CA ALA A 157 -11.59 13.57 9.36
C ALA A 157 -11.10 14.63 8.37
N SER A 158 -11.80 14.72 7.23
CA SER A 158 -11.57 15.72 6.18
C SER A 158 -12.85 16.46 5.77
N GLY A 159 -14.02 15.96 6.20
CA GLY A 159 -15.34 16.48 5.85
C GLY A 159 -15.91 17.49 6.84
N GLY A 160 -17.24 17.54 6.89
CA GLY A 160 -18.00 18.44 7.75
C GLY A 160 -18.01 18.04 9.22
N ILE A 161 -18.90 18.68 9.99
CA ILE A 161 -19.12 18.33 11.41
C ILE A 161 -19.66 16.90 11.54
N GLU A 162 -20.52 16.49 10.61
CA GLU A 162 -20.99 15.12 10.49
C GLU A 162 -20.12 14.37 9.49
N THR A 163 -19.87 13.08 9.74
CA THR A 163 -19.12 12.22 8.83
C THR A 163 -19.83 12.14 7.46
N GLU A 164 -19.10 12.45 6.38
CA GLU A 164 -19.59 12.47 5.00
C GLU A 164 -19.18 11.20 4.22
N SER A 165 -19.35 10.04 4.86
CA SER A 165 -19.00 8.72 4.32
C SER A 165 -20.24 7.89 3.97
N VAL A 166 -20.08 6.90 3.09
CA VAL A 166 -21.11 5.89 2.76
C VAL A 166 -21.60 5.08 3.98
N GLN A 167 -20.79 5.04 5.04
CA GLN A 167 -21.12 4.34 6.28
C GLN A 167 -22.10 5.12 7.17
N SER A 168 -22.35 6.39 6.85
CA SER A 168 -23.13 7.30 7.70
C SER A 168 -24.62 6.91 7.72
N PRO A 169 -25.33 7.08 8.86
CA PRO A 169 -26.73 6.69 8.98
C PRO A 169 -27.66 7.29 7.93
N GLY A 170 -27.43 8.57 7.61
CA GLY A 170 -28.20 9.35 6.63
C GLY A 170 -27.82 9.12 5.17
N TRP A 171 -26.77 8.34 4.87
CA TRP A 171 -26.33 8.11 3.50
C TRP A 171 -27.45 7.44 2.67
N PRO A 172 -27.78 7.92 1.46
CA PRO A 172 -28.95 7.46 0.69
C PRO A 172 -28.70 6.13 -0.04
N ASP A 173 -28.07 5.18 0.65
CA ASP A 173 -27.76 3.85 0.13
C ASP A 173 -27.77 2.78 1.23
N GLY A 174 -28.15 1.56 0.87
CA GLY A 174 -28.20 0.41 1.76
C GLY A 174 -27.14 -0.66 1.49
N ILE A 175 -26.29 -0.53 0.47
CA ILE A 175 -25.33 -1.60 0.13
C ILE A 175 -24.10 -1.66 1.04
N PHE A 176 -23.85 -0.62 1.85
CA PHE A 176 -22.66 -0.48 2.69
C PHE A 176 -22.96 -0.78 4.15
N TRP A 177 -21.94 -1.23 4.91
CA TRP A 177 -22.12 -1.41 6.35
C TRP A 177 -22.27 -0.07 7.05
N LYS A 178 -23.41 0.11 7.75
CA LYS A 178 -23.70 1.28 8.58
C LYS A 178 -23.60 0.92 10.06
N PRO A 179 -22.40 1.05 10.67
CA PRO A 179 -22.16 0.60 12.04
C PRO A 179 -23.07 1.30 13.06
N ASP A 180 -23.36 2.58 12.85
CA ASP A 180 -24.22 3.40 13.71
C ASP A 180 -25.73 3.18 13.48
N GLY A 181 -26.09 2.32 12.51
CA GLY A 181 -27.46 2.11 12.05
C GLY A 181 -27.81 3.01 10.87
N GLY A 182 -28.91 2.69 10.19
CA GLY A 182 -29.38 3.43 9.01
C GLY A 182 -30.79 3.97 9.21
N GLY A 183 -31.05 5.19 8.71
CA GLY A 183 -32.38 5.81 8.78
C GLY A 183 -33.47 5.12 7.95
N PHE A 184 -33.08 4.20 7.06
CA PHE A 184 -33.96 3.54 6.07
C PHE A 184 -34.11 2.03 6.29
N GLY A 185 -33.69 1.50 7.45
CA GLY A 185 -33.73 0.07 7.75
C GLY A 185 -32.34 -0.59 7.77
N PRO A 186 -32.29 -1.93 7.87
CA PRO A 186 -31.03 -2.66 7.93
C PRO A 186 -30.30 -2.64 6.57
N ASP A 187 -28.98 -2.38 6.61
CA ASP A 187 -28.13 -2.43 5.42
C ASP A 187 -27.79 -3.87 4.98
N HIS A 188 -27.27 -3.97 3.75
CA HIS A 188 -26.89 -5.23 3.11
C HIS A 188 -25.86 -6.01 3.92
N PHE A 189 -24.87 -5.36 4.52
CA PHE A 189 -23.84 -6.06 5.30
C PHE A 189 -24.40 -6.71 6.56
N ARG A 190 -25.36 -6.05 7.21
CA ARG A 190 -26.08 -6.61 8.36
C ARG A 190 -26.95 -7.80 7.95
N LEU A 191 -27.71 -7.68 6.87
CA LEU A 191 -28.61 -8.73 6.40
C LEU A 191 -27.87 -9.94 5.82
N ALA A 192 -26.91 -9.70 4.93
CA ALA A 192 -26.22 -10.73 4.17
C ALA A 192 -25.07 -11.38 4.95
N TYR A 193 -24.35 -10.61 5.76
CA TYR A 193 -23.09 -11.07 6.38
C TYR A 193 -23.09 -11.00 7.90
N GLY A 194 -24.19 -10.55 8.53
CA GLY A 194 -24.34 -10.51 9.99
C GLY A 194 -23.51 -9.42 10.67
N PHE A 195 -23.08 -8.38 9.96
CA PHE A 195 -22.26 -7.31 10.56
C PHE A 195 -22.98 -6.65 11.76
N PRO A 196 -22.22 -6.21 12.78
CA PRO A 196 -22.82 -5.69 13.99
C PRO A 196 -23.30 -4.23 13.86
N LEU A 197 -24.24 -3.86 14.72
CA LEU A 197 -24.44 -2.46 15.08
C LEU A 197 -23.43 -2.11 16.17
N VAL A 198 -22.73 -1.01 15.99
CA VAL A 198 -21.77 -0.45 16.94
C VAL A 198 -22.01 1.06 17.03
N PRO A 199 -23.03 1.51 17.79
CA PRO A 199 -23.34 2.93 17.92
C PRO A 199 -22.15 3.77 18.42
N GLY A 200 -22.02 4.96 17.84
CA GLY A 200 -20.91 5.89 18.01
C GLY A 200 -19.59 5.45 17.36
N LEU A 201 -19.58 4.43 16.49
CA LEU A 201 -18.33 3.94 15.91
C LEU A 201 -17.71 4.99 14.99
N LEU A 202 -18.47 5.59 14.08
CA LEU A 202 -17.94 6.58 13.16
C LEU A 202 -17.41 7.81 13.91
N ASP A 203 -18.17 8.36 14.85
CA ASP A 203 -17.69 9.47 15.69
C ASP A 203 -16.36 9.14 16.40
N ARG A 204 -16.22 7.94 16.97
CA ARG A 204 -14.94 7.52 17.58
C ARG A 204 -13.82 7.33 16.56
N ALA A 205 -14.14 6.81 15.38
CA ALA A 205 -13.18 6.55 14.32
C ALA A 205 -12.60 7.85 13.74
N MET A 206 -13.45 8.87 13.59
CA MET A 206 -13.11 10.16 13.00
C MET A 206 -12.45 11.15 13.97
N ARG A 207 -12.45 10.85 15.28
CA ARG A 207 -11.82 11.73 16.29
C ARG A 207 -10.30 11.80 16.12
N PRO A 208 -9.71 13.00 16.21
CA PRO A 208 -8.26 13.16 16.26
C PRO A 208 -7.64 12.41 17.45
N PHE A 209 -6.43 11.88 17.25
CA PHE A 209 -5.67 11.18 18.29
C PHE A 209 -4.16 11.33 18.07
N GLU A 210 -3.36 11.12 19.11
CA GLU A 210 -1.90 11.14 19.01
C GLU A 210 -1.34 9.79 18.57
N SER A 211 -0.50 9.79 17.53
CA SER A 211 0.36 8.67 17.19
C SER A 211 1.72 8.78 17.89
N GLN A 212 2.28 7.63 18.26
CA GLN A 212 3.61 7.54 18.86
C GLN A 212 4.73 7.70 17.83
N GLY A 213 4.44 7.53 16.53
CA GLY A 213 5.45 7.44 15.48
C GLY A 213 6.32 6.18 15.57
N LEU A 214 7.06 5.88 14.52
CA LEU A 214 8.02 4.79 14.45
C LEU A 214 9.29 5.15 15.23
N ARG A 215 9.76 4.22 16.06
CA ARG A 215 10.98 4.40 16.85
C ARG A 215 12.25 4.22 15.99
N MET A 216 12.18 3.32 15.01
CA MET A 216 13.21 3.07 14.01
C MET A 216 13.11 4.05 12.83
N PRO A 217 14.21 4.29 12.10
CA PRO A 217 14.13 4.95 10.80
C PRO A 217 13.28 4.12 9.83
N TRP A 218 12.77 4.75 8.78
CA TRP A 218 12.04 4.06 7.72
C TRP A 218 12.34 4.64 6.35
N ILE A 219 12.25 3.78 5.34
CA ILE A 219 12.34 4.14 3.93
C ILE A 219 11.09 3.68 3.17
N GLY A 220 10.71 4.38 2.10
CA GLY A 220 9.48 4.12 1.36
C GLY A 220 9.65 3.83 -0.13
N CYS A 221 8.80 2.97 -0.69
CA CYS A 221 8.53 2.86 -2.12
C CYS A 221 7.38 3.77 -2.52
N HIS A 222 7.30 4.07 -3.82
CA HIS A 222 6.13 4.65 -4.46
C HIS A 222 5.27 3.51 -5.03
N GLY A 223 4.02 3.38 -4.56
CA GLY A 223 3.03 2.40 -5.00
C GLY A 223 2.02 2.98 -5.98
N ASN A 224 1.12 2.15 -6.51
CA ASN A 224 0.17 2.62 -7.51
C ASN A 224 -0.90 3.54 -6.89
N HIS A 225 -1.19 3.43 -5.59
CA HIS A 225 -2.12 4.34 -4.91
C HIS A 225 -1.52 5.70 -4.56
N GLU A 226 -0.20 5.84 -4.56
CA GLU A 226 0.46 7.16 -4.52
C GLU A 226 0.37 7.89 -5.87
N GLU A 227 0.32 7.15 -6.99
CA GLU A 227 0.31 7.70 -8.36
C GLU A 227 -1.12 7.88 -8.92
N LEU A 228 -2.03 6.96 -8.59
CA LEU A 228 -3.32 6.81 -9.24
C LEU A 228 -4.47 6.95 -8.25
N CYS A 229 -5.58 7.51 -8.74
CA CYS A 229 -6.84 7.49 -8.02
C CYS A 229 -7.30 6.04 -7.83
N GLN A 230 -7.49 5.66 -6.56
CA GLN A 230 -7.83 4.31 -6.12
C GLN A 230 -6.86 3.24 -6.64
N GLY A 231 -5.60 3.61 -6.90
CA GLY A 231 -4.59 2.70 -7.45
C GLY A 231 -4.81 2.27 -8.90
N VAL A 232 -5.78 2.86 -9.62
CA VAL A 232 -6.16 2.39 -10.97
C VAL A 232 -6.31 3.54 -11.97
N GLY A 233 -7.01 4.61 -11.61
CA GLY A 233 -7.38 5.69 -12.53
C GLY A 233 -6.33 6.80 -12.58
N ILE A 234 -5.98 7.28 -13.78
CA ILE A 234 -5.09 8.43 -13.90
C ILE A 234 -5.71 9.68 -13.28
N VAL A 235 -4.91 10.48 -12.58
CA VAL A 235 -5.41 11.72 -11.98
C VAL A 235 -5.46 12.83 -13.04
N THR A 236 -6.61 12.96 -13.73
CA THR A 236 -6.83 14.03 -14.71
C THR A 236 -7.02 15.39 -14.03
N PRO A 237 -6.77 16.52 -14.74
CA PRO A 237 -7.07 17.85 -14.21
C PRO A 237 -8.53 18.02 -13.76
N GLU A 238 -9.47 17.40 -14.47
CA GLU A 238 -10.90 17.37 -14.12
C GLU A 238 -11.13 16.63 -12.81
N LEU A 239 -10.52 15.45 -12.64
CA LEU A 239 -10.64 14.68 -11.41
C LEU A 239 -9.98 15.41 -10.24
N ALA A 240 -8.79 15.98 -10.43
CA ALA A 240 -8.08 16.75 -9.42
C ALA A 240 -8.93 17.94 -8.89
N ARG A 241 -9.64 18.65 -9.78
CA ARG A 241 -10.59 19.69 -9.38
C ARG A 241 -11.79 19.11 -8.61
N ALA A 242 -12.25 17.93 -8.99
CA ALA A 242 -13.40 17.30 -8.35
C ALA A 242 -13.06 16.75 -6.94
N MET A 243 -11.84 16.25 -6.73
CA MET A 243 -11.36 15.75 -5.43
C MET A 243 -11.41 16.80 -4.32
N VAL A 244 -11.08 18.06 -4.64
CA VAL A 244 -11.12 19.18 -3.68
C VAL A 244 -12.48 19.87 -3.58
N ALA A 245 -13.42 19.51 -4.45
CA ALA A 245 -14.74 20.14 -4.53
C ALA A 245 -15.75 19.49 -3.56
N GLY A 246 -16.91 20.12 -3.42
CA GLY A 246 -17.97 19.71 -2.49
C GLY A 246 -19.06 18.82 -3.10
N ARG A 247 -18.72 17.91 -4.03
CA ARG A 247 -19.71 17.02 -4.68
C ARG A 247 -19.20 15.59 -4.79
N LYS A 248 -19.83 14.67 -4.04
CA LYS A 248 -19.50 13.25 -4.04
C LYS A 248 -20.51 12.45 -4.89
N PRO A 249 -20.06 11.69 -5.89
CA PRO A 249 -20.93 10.83 -6.69
C PRO A 249 -21.39 9.63 -5.86
N ILE A 250 -22.68 9.32 -5.95
CA ILE A 250 -23.33 8.21 -5.25
C ILE A 250 -23.95 7.20 -6.22
N GLY A 251 -24.02 7.55 -7.50
CA GLY A 251 -24.65 6.77 -8.55
C GLY A 251 -23.70 6.48 -9.70
N VAL A 252 -23.94 5.37 -10.37
CA VAL A 252 -23.27 5.00 -11.62
C VAL A 252 -23.62 6.03 -12.70
N PRO A 253 -22.65 6.49 -13.52
CA PRO A 253 -22.94 7.34 -14.68
C PRO A 253 -24.00 6.73 -15.60
N GLU A 254 -24.85 7.58 -16.18
CA GLU A 254 -25.83 7.15 -17.17
C GLU A 254 -25.10 6.58 -18.40
N GLY A 255 -25.54 5.40 -18.85
CA GLY A 255 -24.98 4.75 -20.04
C GLY A 255 -23.59 4.13 -19.87
N LEU A 256 -23.10 3.94 -18.63
CA LEU A 256 -21.84 3.24 -18.40
C LEU A 256 -21.89 1.83 -19.00
N ASP A 257 -21.03 1.57 -19.98
CA ASP A 257 -20.85 0.25 -20.56
C ASP A 257 -19.94 -0.60 -19.66
N ALA A 258 -20.52 -1.65 -19.07
CA ALA A 258 -19.80 -2.59 -18.23
C ALA A 258 -18.66 -3.31 -18.95
N ALA A 259 -18.68 -3.46 -20.28
CA ALA A 259 -17.58 -4.07 -21.03
C ALA A 259 -16.34 -3.17 -21.12
N THR A 260 -16.51 -1.86 -20.99
CA THR A 260 -15.43 -0.86 -21.10
C THR A 260 -15.25 -0.04 -19.83
N ALA A 261 -15.93 -0.40 -18.74
CA ALA A 261 -15.93 0.35 -17.48
C ALA A 261 -14.53 0.46 -16.86
N LEU A 262 -13.76 -0.63 -16.82
CA LEU A 262 -12.38 -0.61 -16.32
C LEU A 262 -11.50 0.33 -17.15
N GLU A 263 -11.49 0.19 -18.47
CA GLU A 263 -10.69 1.07 -19.36
C GLU A 263 -11.11 2.54 -19.21
N THR A 264 -12.41 2.78 -19.07
CA THR A 264 -12.95 4.13 -18.84
C THR A 264 -12.48 4.68 -17.49
N PHE A 265 -12.43 3.86 -16.44
CA PHE A 265 -11.93 4.29 -15.13
C PHE A 265 -10.43 4.56 -15.16
N VAL A 266 -9.66 3.73 -15.85
CA VAL A 266 -8.21 3.91 -16.01
C VAL A 266 -7.90 5.25 -16.69
N THR A 267 -8.54 5.53 -17.82
CA THR A 267 -8.17 6.67 -18.69
C THR A 267 -8.97 7.95 -18.46
N ARG A 268 -10.20 7.82 -17.94
CA ARG A 268 -11.14 8.93 -17.75
C ARG A 268 -11.94 8.78 -16.45
N PRO A 269 -11.29 8.62 -15.28
CA PRO A 269 -12.00 8.42 -14.02
C PRO A 269 -12.97 9.55 -13.66
N GLN A 270 -12.74 10.78 -14.15
CA GLN A 270 -13.69 11.89 -14.01
C GLN A 270 -15.08 11.60 -14.60
N HIS A 271 -15.20 10.65 -15.54
CA HIS A 271 -16.50 10.22 -16.04
C HIS A 271 -17.39 9.64 -14.93
N PHE A 272 -16.79 8.97 -13.95
CA PHE A 272 -17.49 8.40 -12.79
C PHE A 272 -17.98 9.46 -11.80
N MET A 273 -17.59 10.73 -11.97
CA MET A 273 -18.12 11.86 -11.21
C MET A 273 -19.47 12.37 -11.75
N SER A 274 -19.93 11.88 -12.91
CA SER A 274 -21.11 12.43 -13.61
C SER A 274 -22.46 11.83 -13.20
N GLY A 275 -22.46 10.80 -12.35
CA GLY A 275 -23.68 10.22 -11.80
C GLY A 275 -24.41 11.14 -10.81
N ALA A 276 -25.46 10.62 -10.18
CA ALA A 276 -26.12 11.32 -9.08
C ALA A 276 -25.10 11.69 -7.99
N THR A 277 -25.21 12.88 -7.41
CA THR A 277 -24.26 13.38 -6.40
C THR A 277 -24.97 13.87 -5.15
N VAL A 278 -24.26 13.83 -4.02
CA VAL A 278 -24.61 14.57 -2.80
C VAL A 278 -23.61 15.70 -2.57
N ALA A 279 -24.04 16.73 -1.83
CA ALA A 279 -23.13 17.75 -1.34
C ALA A 279 -22.26 17.17 -0.22
N VAL A 280 -20.97 17.50 -0.25
CA VAL A 280 -20.00 17.21 0.81
C VAL A 280 -19.16 18.46 1.04
N THR A 281 -18.42 18.49 2.14
CA THR A 281 -17.53 19.59 2.49
C THR A 281 -16.34 19.58 1.53
N ALA A 282 -16.06 20.73 0.91
CA ALA A 282 -14.89 20.92 0.06
C ALA A 282 -13.63 21.02 0.94
N ASP A 283 -12.54 20.37 0.53
CA ASP A 283 -11.27 20.39 1.25
C ASP A 283 -10.11 20.60 0.26
N PRO A 284 -9.38 21.73 0.32
CA PRO A 284 -8.21 21.94 -0.54
C PRO A 284 -7.05 20.99 -0.23
N ASN A 285 -7.02 20.34 0.94
CA ASN A 285 -5.98 19.36 1.29
C ASN A 285 -6.16 18.02 0.58
N ARG A 286 -7.33 17.77 -0.03
CA ARG A 286 -7.57 16.63 -0.93
C ARG A 286 -6.86 16.73 -2.28
N LYS A 287 -6.08 17.79 -2.50
CA LYS A 287 -5.31 17.98 -3.74
C LYS A 287 -4.43 16.75 -4.01
N PRO A 288 -4.38 16.26 -5.26
CA PRO A 288 -3.48 15.18 -5.61
C PRO A 288 -2.02 15.56 -5.43
N LEU A 289 -1.20 14.58 -5.07
CA LEU A 289 0.25 14.65 -5.13
C LEU A 289 0.69 14.02 -6.44
N ASP A 290 1.47 14.76 -7.24
CA ASP A 290 2.29 14.13 -8.26
C ASP A 290 3.57 13.56 -7.61
N ILE A 291 4.31 12.72 -8.34
CA ILE A 291 5.55 12.11 -7.83
C ILE A 291 6.54 13.13 -7.24
N GLY A 292 6.62 14.34 -7.80
CA GLY A 292 7.53 15.36 -7.30
C GLY A 292 7.07 15.92 -5.96
N ALA A 293 5.77 16.17 -5.81
CA ALA A 293 5.17 16.59 -4.55
C ALA A 293 5.24 15.49 -3.49
N PHE A 294 5.05 14.23 -3.88
CA PHE A 294 5.21 13.07 -3.00
C PHE A 294 6.65 12.97 -2.48
N VAL A 295 7.64 12.99 -3.36
CA VAL A 295 9.06 12.94 -2.99
C VAL A 295 9.44 14.14 -2.12
N GLU A 296 9.05 15.36 -2.51
CA GLU A 296 9.31 16.58 -1.74
C GLU A 296 8.77 16.49 -0.32
N ALA A 297 7.57 15.92 -0.14
CA ALA A 297 6.92 15.85 1.15
C ALA A 297 7.62 14.90 2.16
N HIS A 298 8.59 14.10 1.72
CA HIS A 298 9.46 13.31 2.60
C HIS A 298 10.65 14.09 3.17
N PHE A 299 11.02 15.25 2.59
CA PHE A 299 12.12 16.09 3.07
C PHE A 299 11.62 17.07 4.13
N ARG A 300 11.53 16.58 5.36
CA ARG A 300 11.02 17.35 6.50
C ARG A 300 11.99 17.35 7.69
N PRO A 301 11.94 18.37 8.56
CA PRO A 301 12.72 18.37 9.79
C PRO A 301 12.44 17.12 10.62
N GLY A 302 13.49 16.41 11.03
CA GLY A 302 13.38 15.20 11.84
C GLY A 302 13.18 13.89 11.08
N ALA A 303 13.10 13.92 9.73
CA ALA A 303 13.05 12.72 8.91
C ALA A 303 14.26 11.80 9.17
N ARG A 304 14.01 10.49 9.28
CA ARG A 304 15.02 9.46 9.58
C ARG A 304 14.90 8.26 8.63
N PRO A 305 15.86 8.07 7.70
CA PRO A 305 16.88 9.05 7.29
C PRO A 305 16.25 10.30 6.65
N ASP A 306 17.04 11.35 6.40
CA ASP A 306 16.55 12.50 5.63
C ASP A 306 15.98 12.05 4.28
N GLY A 307 14.79 12.54 3.94
CA GLY A 307 14.04 12.11 2.75
C GLY A 307 13.44 10.71 2.81
N HIS A 308 13.56 9.96 3.93
CA HIS A 308 13.06 8.58 4.07
C HIS A 308 13.46 7.66 2.90
N GLY A 309 14.72 7.78 2.48
CA GLY A 309 15.30 7.02 1.38
C GLY A 309 15.38 7.80 0.08
N PHE A 310 14.44 8.71 -0.19
CA PHE A 310 14.54 9.60 -1.34
C PHE A 310 15.74 10.54 -1.22
N THR A 311 16.36 10.83 -2.36
CA THR A 311 17.59 11.63 -2.43
C THR A 311 17.34 13.02 -3.01
N PRO A 312 18.27 13.99 -2.86
CA PRO A 312 18.20 15.26 -3.59
C PRO A 312 18.12 15.10 -5.11
N THR A 313 18.68 14.01 -5.66
CA THR A 313 18.53 13.64 -7.07
C THR A 313 17.09 13.28 -7.40
N ASN A 314 16.43 12.48 -6.55
CA ASN A 314 15.00 12.16 -6.72
C ASN A 314 14.12 13.43 -6.72
N ARG A 315 14.38 14.39 -5.81
CA ARG A 315 13.66 15.68 -5.79
C ARG A 315 13.83 16.47 -7.08
N ARG A 316 15.08 16.57 -7.57
CA ARG A 316 15.43 17.34 -8.76
C ARG A 316 14.83 16.71 -10.02
N ASP A 317 14.99 15.40 -10.16
CA ASP A 317 14.68 14.67 -11.39
C ASP A 317 13.24 14.11 -11.39
N ARG A 318 12.52 14.22 -10.27
CA ARG A 318 11.14 13.77 -10.09
C ARG A 318 10.98 12.26 -10.34
N THR A 319 11.87 11.49 -9.72
CA THR A 319 11.93 10.02 -9.74
C THR A 319 11.81 9.47 -8.32
N SER A 320 11.43 8.18 -8.17
CA SER A 320 11.25 7.57 -6.84
C SER A 320 12.07 6.30 -6.58
N TYR A 321 12.91 5.86 -7.52
CA TYR A 321 13.86 4.76 -7.32
C TYR A 321 15.20 5.27 -6.77
N TYR A 322 15.81 4.52 -5.85
CA TYR A 322 17.03 4.92 -5.14
C TYR A 322 17.77 3.75 -4.48
N LEU A 323 18.92 4.05 -3.88
CA LEU A 323 19.72 3.11 -3.09
C LEU A 323 19.69 3.48 -1.61
N HIS A 324 19.60 2.47 -0.74
CA HIS A 324 19.83 2.63 0.70
C HIS A 324 20.81 1.58 1.19
N ASP A 325 21.97 2.02 1.67
CA ASP A 325 23.07 1.17 2.10
C ASP A 325 23.12 1.07 3.63
N THR A 326 23.04 -0.15 4.18
CA THR A 326 23.36 -0.45 5.59
C THR A 326 24.88 -0.68 5.80
N SER A 327 25.31 -1.51 6.76
CA SER A 327 26.70 -1.98 6.83
C SER A 327 26.96 -3.18 5.90
N ALA A 328 26.00 -4.10 5.81
CA ALA A 328 26.15 -5.38 5.11
C ALA A 328 25.34 -5.50 3.81
N VAL A 329 24.25 -4.74 3.68
CA VAL A 329 23.24 -4.93 2.64
C VAL A 329 23.00 -3.63 1.88
N ARG A 330 22.92 -3.71 0.56
CA ARG A 330 22.41 -2.64 -0.30
C ARG A 330 20.94 -2.94 -0.61
N LEU A 331 20.06 -2.04 -0.19
CA LEU A 331 18.67 -2.06 -0.62
C LEU A 331 18.55 -1.21 -1.89
N ILE A 332 18.03 -1.80 -2.96
CA ILE A 332 17.72 -1.10 -4.20
C ILE A 332 16.20 -0.98 -4.27
N VAL A 333 15.70 0.24 -4.17
CA VAL A 333 14.27 0.54 -4.20
C VAL A 333 13.88 0.91 -5.62
N LEU A 334 12.93 0.16 -6.19
CA LEU A 334 12.43 0.35 -7.56
C LEU A 334 11.08 1.05 -7.55
N ASP A 335 10.89 1.96 -8.52
CA ASP A 335 9.60 2.52 -8.87
C ASP A 335 8.94 1.59 -9.87
N THR A 336 7.83 0.97 -9.47
CA THR A 336 7.10 0.01 -10.32
C THR A 336 5.72 0.52 -10.69
N SER A 337 5.35 1.74 -10.27
CA SER A 337 4.05 2.33 -10.55
C SER A 337 3.97 2.79 -12.00
N CYS A 338 2.82 2.49 -12.64
CA CYS A 338 2.60 2.90 -14.03
C CYS A 338 1.81 4.20 -14.10
N ARG A 339 2.46 5.30 -14.49
CA ARG A 339 1.80 6.61 -14.67
C ARG A 339 0.71 6.61 -15.75
N ALA A 340 0.72 5.61 -16.63
CA ALA A 340 -0.31 5.43 -17.65
C ALA A 340 -1.61 4.78 -17.11
N GLY A 341 -1.66 4.49 -15.81
CA GLY A 341 -2.83 3.93 -15.12
C GLY A 341 -2.86 2.40 -15.10
N GLY A 342 -3.87 1.85 -14.42
CA GLY A 342 -4.02 0.41 -14.17
C GLY A 342 -3.34 -0.05 -12.87
N ALA A 343 -3.82 -1.17 -12.33
CA ALA A 343 -3.30 -1.73 -11.08
C ALA A 343 -1.95 -2.44 -11.25
N ASP A 344 -1.70 -3.07 -12.40
CA ASP A 344 -0.42 -3.75 -12.64
C ASP A 344 0.72 -2.74 -12.80
N GLY A 345 1.93 -3.15 -12.43
CA GLY A 345 3.13 -2.32 -12.48
C GLY A 345 3.90 -2.43 -13.80
N CYS A 346 4.88 -1.55 -13.98
CA CYS A 346 5.84 -1.58 -15.08
C CYS A 346 7.22 -1.10 -14.62
N VAL A 347 8.27 -1.46 -15.36
CA VAL A 347 9.63 -0.94 -15.14
C VAL A 347 10.12 -0.25 -16.40
N GLU A 348 10.52 1.01 -16.27
CA GLU A 348 11.10 1.79 -17.37
C GLU A 348 12.47 1.25 -17.78
N ARG A 349 12.82 1.39 -19.07
CA ARG A 349 14.10 0.93 -19.62
C ARG A 349 15.31 1.61 -18.97
N ASP A 350 15.20 2.91 -18.72
CA ASP A 350 16.26 3.68 -18.07
C ASP A 350 16.45 3.21 -16.62
N GLN A 351 15.37 2.84 -15.93
CA GLN A 351 15.46 2.26 -14.59
C GLN A 351 16.07 0.86 -14.60
N LEU A 352 15.76 0.03 -15.60
CA LEU A 352 16.38 -1.29 -15.74
C LEU A 352 17.89 -1.18 -16.00
N ALA A 353 18.30 -0.26 -16.88
CA ALA A 353 19.71 0.03 -17.14
C ALA A 353 20.42 0.56 -15.89
N TRP A 354 19.78 1.50 -15.18
CA TRP A 354 20.27 2.00 -13.89
C TRP A 354 20.43 0.87 -12.86
N LEU A 355 19.47 -0.05 -12.77
CA LEU A 355 19.54 -1.19 -11.86
C LEU A 355 20.75 -2.08 -12.18
N GLU A 356 21.00 -2.37 -13.46
CA GLU A 356 22.18 -3.13 -13.88
C GLU A 356 23.48 -2.45 -13.44
N GLU A 357 23.60 -1.14 -13.65
CA GLU A 357 24.75 -0.36 -13.19
C GLU A 357 24.93 -0.47 -11.65
N LYS A 358 23.83 -0.34 -10.89
CA LYS A 358 23.89 -0.38 -9.42
C LYS A 358 24.20 -1.75 -8.85
N LEU A 359 23.84 -2.81 -9.57
CA LEU A 359 24.26 -4.17 -9.26
C LEU A 359 25.76 -4.35 -9.54
N MET A 360 26.26 -3.88 -10.68
CA MET A 360 27.68 -3.97 -11.04
C MET A 360 28.60 -3.32 -9.99
N GLU A 361 28.19 -2.22 -9.37
CA GLU A 361 28.95 -1.51 -8.32
C GLU A 361 29.30 -2.38 -7.08
N VAL A 362 28.52 -3.43 -6.80
CA VAL A 362 28.65 -4.25 -5.58
C VAL A 362 28.87 -5.74 -5.86
N HIS A 363 29.34 -6.06 -7.07
CA HIS A 363 29.66 -7.42 -7.48
C HIS A 363 31.09 -7.54 -7.97
N ALA A 364 31.87 -8.37 -7.28
CA ALA A 364 33.22 -8.76 -7.71
C ALA A 364 33.18 -9.66 -8.95
N VAL A 365 32.13 -10.49 -9.08
CA VAL A 365 31.91 -11.39 -10.20
C VAL A 365 30.43 -11.39 -10.56
N TYR A 366 30.11 -11.27 -11.84
CA TYR A 366 28.74 -11.35 -12.37
C TYR A 366 28.73 -11.83 -13.82
N THR A 367 27.55 -12.15 -14.36
CA THR A 367 27.38 -12.51 -15.77
C THR A 367 26.93 -11.29 -16.58
N ASP A 368 27.64 -10.93 -17.66
CA ASP A 368 27.21 -9.83 -18.53
C ASP A 368 25.99 -10.21 -19.41
N SER A 369 25.47 -9.26 -20.18
CA SER A 369 24.32 -9.49 -21.06
C SER A 369 24.61 -10.44 -22.22
N ALA A 370 25.88 -10.69 -22.53
CA ALA A 370 26.33 -11.66 -23.52
C ALA A 370 26.60 -13.06 -22.93
N GLY A 371 26.40 -13.24 -21.61
CA GLY A 371 26.62 -14.51 -20.92
C GLY A 371 28.06 -14.74 -20.48
N ASN A 372 28.95 -13.75 -20.59
CA ASN A 372 30.33 -13.89 -20.14
C ASN A 372 30.45 -13.63 -18.64
N THR A 373 31.40 -14.30 -18.00
CA THR A 373 31.78 -13.98 -16.62
C THR A 373 32.65 -12.74 -16.60
N VAL A 374 32.23 -11.72 -15.86
CA VAL A 374 33.00 -10.49 -15.64
C VAL A 374 33.60 -10.53 -14.25
N HIS A 375 34.88 -10.17 -14.15
CA HIS A 375 35.58 -9.98 -12.88
C HIS A 375 35.89 -8.49 -12.70
N THR A 376 35.59 -7.96 -11.52
CA THR A 376 35.85 -6.56 -11.14
C THR A 376 36.73 -6.51 -9.89
N SER A 377 37.21 -5.32 -9.54
CA SER A 377 37.85 -5.05 -8.25
C SER A 377 36.85 -4.62 -7.16
N ASN A 378 35.54 -4.73 -7.41
CA ASN A 378 34.52 -4.27 -6.48
C ASN A 378 34.39 -5.24 -5.30
N ALA A 379 34.06 -4.70 -4.12
CA ALA A 379 33.72 -5.53 -2.97
C ALA A 379 32.30 -6.09 -3.13
N ASN A 380 32.10 -7.36 -2.76
CA ASN A 380 30.78 -7.95 -2.73
C ASN A 380 29.94 -7.36 -1.59
N ARG A 381 28.69 -7.09 -1.91
CA ARG A 381 27.66 -6.73 -0.92
C ARG A 381 26.37 -7.49 -1.22
N LEU A 382 25.67 -7.90 -0.17
CA LEU A 382 24.34 -8.49 -0.33
C LEU A 382 23.36 -7.44 -0.84
N VAL A 383 22.46 -7.85 -1.73
CA VAL A 383 21.48 -6.96 -2.35
C VAL A 383 20.07 -7.44 -2.05
N VAL A 384 19.23 -6.50 -1.62
CA VAL A 384 17.78 -6.67 -1.48
C VAL A 384 17.12 -5.72 -2.48
N ILE A 385 16.23 -6.25 -3.32
CA ILE A 385 15.36 -5.44 -4.17
C ILE A 385 14.08 -5.16 -3.38
N ALA A 386 13.69 -3.89 -3.26
CA ALA A 386 12.39 -3.51 -2.72
C ALA A 386 11.57 -2.82 -3.82
N SER A 387 10.33 -3.24 -4.01
CA SER A 387 9.43 -2.59 -4.97
C SER A 387 7.98 -2.81 -4.54
N HIS A 388 7.06 -1.95 -4.99
CA HIS A 388 5.65 -2.16 -4.66
C HIS A 388 5.10 -3.43 -5.33
N HIS A 389 5.22 -3.52 -6.65
CA HIS A 389 4.70 -4.66 -7.40
C HIS A 389 5.67 -5.86 -7.36
N PRO A 390 5.20 -7.08 -7.05
CA PRO A 390 5.98 -8.30 -7.28
C PRO A 390 6.09 -8.59 -8.78
N LEU A 391 7.08 -9.40 -9.17
CA LEU A 391 7.38 -9.71 -10.58
C LEU A 391 6.17 -10.17 -11.40
N PHE A 392 5.26 -10.95 -10.81
CA PHE A 392 4.11 -11.51 -11.52
C PHE A 392 2.95 -10.51 -11.74
N THR A 393 3.04 -9.30 -11.19
CA THR A 393 2.11 -8.18 -11.47
C THR A 393 2.76 -7.05 -12.26
N LEU A 394 4.00 -7.23 -12.73
CA LEU A 394 4.66 -6.32 -13.68
C LEU A 394 4.22 -6.62 -15.12
N ARG A 395 2.92 -6.46 -15.41
CA ARG A 395 2.32 -6.80 -16.71
C ARG A 395 1.62 -5.61 -17.37
N ASN A 396 1.89 -4.40 -16.91
CA ASN A 396 1.25 -3.22 -17.45
C ASN A 396 1.87 -2.83 -18.79
N GLU A 397 1.13 -3.08 -19.88
CA GLU A 397 1.56 -2.82 -21.26
C GLU A 397 1.27 -1.37 -21.71
N ARG A 398 0.67 -0.53 -20.85
CA ARG A 398 0.31 0.85 -21.22
C ARG A 398 1.52 1.75 -21.40
N LEU A 399 2.62 1.45 -20.71
CA LEU A 399 3.89 2.12 -20.92
C LEU A 399 4.65 1.46 -22.06
N VAL A 400 4.51 2.04 -23.26
CA VAL A 400 5.17 1.52 -24.47
C VAL A 400 6.68 1.47 -24.26
N GLY A 401 7.26 0.29 -24.50
CA GLY A 401 8.70 0.07 -24.38
C GLY A 401 9.18 -0.29 -22.99
N ALA A 402 8.30 -0.39 -21.98
CA ALA A 402 8.65 -0.90 -20.65
C ALA A 402 9.38 -2.26 -20.73
N ALA A 403 10.23 -2.51 -19.74
CA ALA A 403 10.91 -3.78 -19.58
C ALA A 403 9.90 -4.88 -19.19
N PRO A 404 9.85 -6.00 -19.92
CA PRO A 404 9.13 -7.19 -19.50
C PRO A 404 9.61 -7.71 -18.14
N ALA A 405 8.71 -8.29 -17.36
CA ALA A 405 9.04 -8.87 -16.05
C ALA A 405 10.11 -9.97 -16.14
N ASP A 406 10.12 -10.77 -17.20
CA ASP A 406 11.13 -11.83 -17.41
C ASP A 406 12.51 -11.25 -17.67
N GLU A 407 12.59 -10.05 -18.26
CA GLU A 407 13.85 -9.37 -18.49
C GLU A 407 14.45 -8.85 -17.18
N LEU A 408 13.63 -8.28 -16.30
CA LEU A 408 14.04 -7.93 -14.94
C LEU A 408 14.52 -9.18 -14.17
N LEU A 409 13.76 -10.28 -14.23
CA LEU A 409 14.15 -11.52 -13.57
C LEU A 409 15.49 -12.06 -14.10
N ARG A 410 15.68 -12.08 -15.43
CA ARG A 410 16.95 -12.48 -16.05
C ARG A 410 18.09 -11.55 -15.65
N LEU A 411 17.85 -10.24 -15.54
CA LEU A 411 18.83 -9.29 -15.04
C LEU A 411 19.26 -9.66 -13.62
N LEU A 412 18.31 -9.85 -12.70
CA LEU A 412 18.62 -10.18 -11.31
C LEU A 412 19.41 -11.49 -11.18
N HIS A 413 19.10 -12.51 -11.98
CA HIS A 413 19.81 -13.80 -11.98
C HIS A 413 21.27 -13.72 -12.44
N ARG A 414 21.68 -12.63 -13.10
CA ARG A 414 23.09 -12.42 -13.48
C ARG A 414 23.98 -12.05 -12.28
N PHE A 415 23.37 -11.72 -11.14
CA PHE A 415 24.01 -11.15 -9.97
C PHE A 415 23.73 -12.00 -8.72
N ALA A 416 24.69 -12.87 -8.36
CA ALA A 416 24.50 -13.90 -7.33
C ALA A 416 24.31 -13.36 -5.90
N ASN A 417 24.65 -12.10 -5.62
CA ASN A 417 24.47 -11.50 -4.28
C ASN A 417 23.08 -10.87 -4.10
N VAL A 418 22.19 -10.95 -5.09
CA VAL A 418 20.76 -10.60 -4.92
C VAL A 418 20.07 -11.73 -4.18
N ILE A 419 19.64 -11.47 -2.94
CA ILE A 419 19.17 -12.51 -2.02
C ILE A 419 17.68 -12.42 -1.67
N LEU A 420 17.03 -11.29 -1.98
CA LEU A 420 15.63 -11.06 -1.63
C LEU A 420 15.00 -10.02 -2.57
N CYS A 421 13.77 -10.28 -2.99
CA CYS A 421 12.84 -9.27 -3.50
C CYS A 421 11.72 -9.09 -2.46
N LEU A 422 11.59 -7.89 -1.90
CA LEU A 422 10.61 -7.51 -0.88
C LEU A 422 9.52 -6.66 -1.54
N ASN A 423 8.26 -7.13 -1.48
CA ASN A 423 7.16 -6.58 -2.26
C ASN A 423 5.86 -6.38 -1.47
N GLY A 424 4.99 -5.54 -2.03
CA GLY A 424 3.62 -5.28 -1.58
C GLY A 424 2.57 -5.71 -2.61
N HIS A 425 1.57 -4.84 -2.83
CA HIS A 425 0.58 -4.84 -3.91
C HIS A 425 -0.49 -5.94 -3.86
N VAL A 426 -0.13 -7.15 -3.41
CA VAL A 426 -1.03 -8.31 -3.43
C VAL A 426 -1.75 -8.55 -2.10
N HIS A 427 -1.39 -7.79 -1.06
CA HIS A 427 -2.02 -7.81 0.27
C HIS A 427 -1.98 -9.20 0.94
N LEU A 428 -0.86 -9.91 0.81
CA LEU A 428 -0.66 -11.27 1.34
C LEU A 428 0.38 -11.34 2.44
#